data_AF-A0A225WGR9-F1
#
_entry.id   AF-A0A225WGR9-F1
#
_cell.length_a   1.000
_cell.length_b   1.000
_cell.length_c   1.000
_cell.angle_alpha   90.00
_cell.angle_beta   90.00
_cell.angle_gamma   90.00
#
_symmetry.space_group_name_H-M   'P 1'
#
loop_
_entity.id
_entity.type
_entity.pdbx_description
1 polymer ?
#
loop_
_entity_poly.entity_id
_entity_poly.type
_entity_poly.pdbx_seq_one_letter_code
_entity_poly.pdbx_strand_id
1 'polypeptide(L)'
;MSLIVNAEGNDLMRMERFYLTGRYFTEQTKAKRNSKKRLTGTPETKNLDSVSGKVYKRYLLENVIPANKAKWPINEKCMPIIIQQDNATPHCKPDDPDIAAAGRADGWNIQLDFQPPNSSDCNTLDLGHFTSIQALQYQADCYNLDQLIYAVKTSYASLAPVKLDNIFIMLQKVFECMLRAGGSNEYKLPHIGNDKLRRQGKLPQSLPCDLQTFRYSVAVLHEGIVINV
;
A
#
# COMPACT_ATOMS: atom_id res chain seq x y z
N MET A 1 -3.67 -6.08 -0.09
CA MET A 1 -2.24 -5.69 -0.07
C MET A 1 -2.20 -4.38 0.66
N SER A 2 -1.35 -4.21 1.66
CA SER A 2 -1.46 -3.10 2.60
C SER A 2 -0.28 -2.14 2.53
N LEU A 3 -0.58 -0.85 2.68
CA LEU A 3 0.39 0.22 2.79
C LEU A 3 0.74 0.45 4.26
N ILE A 4 1.94 0.91 4.57
CA ILE A 4 2.29 1.30 5.94
C ILE A 4 2.57 2.79 5.98
N VAL A 5 1.85 3.52 6.82
CA VAL A 5 1.99 4.98 6.99
C VAL A 5 2.25 5.26 8.48
N ASN A 6 3.25 6.09 8.80
CA ASN A 6 3.41 6.62 10.15
C ASN A 6 2.37 7.74 10.36
N ALA A 7 1.63 7.68 11.48
CA ALA A 7 0.51 8.61 11.74
C ALA A 7 0.93 10.07 11.96
N GLU A 8 2.21 10.37 12.20
CA GLU A 8 2.62 11.73 12.61
C GLU A 8 2.86 12.74 11.49
N GLY A 9 2.67 12.39 10.20
CA GLY A 9 2.62 13.35 9.07
C GLY A 9 3.89 14.19 8.80
N ASN A 10 4.89 14.15 9.69
CA ASN A 10 6.07 15.00 9.67
C ASN A 10 7.35 14.25 9.27
N ASP A 11 7.30 12.92 9.26
CA ASP A 11 8.44 12.10 8.85
C ASP A 11 7.94 11.00 7.92
N LEU A 12 7.87 11.32 6.62
CA LEU A 12 7.89 10.30 5.57
C LEU A 12 9.28 9.69 5.55
N MET A 13 9.59 8.92 6.60
CA MET A 13 10.86 8.24 6.78
C MET A 13 11.05 7.28 5.62
N ARG A 14 11.93 7.72 4.73
CA ARG A 14 12.63 7.01 3.66
C ARG A 14 12.07 5.62 3.39
N MET A 15 11.22 5.54 2.37
CA MET A 15 10.64 4.34 1.77
C MET A 15 11.65 3.32 1.20
N GLU A 16 12.92 3.37 1.59
CA GLU A 16 13.95 2.56 0.97
C GLU A 16 13.81 1.06 1.28
N ARG A 17 12.99 0.61 2.26
CA ARG A 17 12.96 -0.83 2.64
C ARG A 17 11.63 -1.44 3.11
N PHE A 18 10.46 -0.90 2.80
CA PHE A 18 9.21 -1.52 3.24
C PHE A 18 8.40 -2.16 2.14
N TYR A 19 8.79 -3.35 1.69
CA TYR A 19 7.81 -4.12 0.93
C TYR A 19 7.93 -5.63 1.05
N LEU A 20 6.79 -6.19 0.64
CA LEU A 20 6.26 -7.53 0.83
C LEU A 20 7.30 -8.63 0.93
N THR A 21 7.15 -9.42 2.00
CA THR A 21 7.53 -10.82 2.02
C THR A 21 7.07 -11.48 0.73
N GLY A 22 7.98 -12.05 -0.06
CA GLY A 22 7.70 -12.64 -1.38
C GLY A 22 6.85 -13.91 -1.36
N ARG A 23 5.77 -13.94 -0.57
CA ARG A 23 4.71 -14.95 -0.59
C ARG A 23 3.53 -14.37 -1.37
N TYR A 24 3.28 -14.95 -2.54
CA TYR A 24 2.14 -14.65 -3.40
C TYR A 24 0.94 -15.47 -2.94
N PHE A 25 -0.27 -15.05 -3.28
CA PHE A 25 -1.48 -15.87 -3.13
C PHE A 25 -1.48 -17.04 -4.14
N THR A 26 -0.50 -17.93 -4.01
CA THR A 26 -0.28 -19.10 -4.85
C THR A 26 -0.07 -20.35 -4.01
N GLU A 27 -0.30 -21.50 -4.63
CA GLU A 27 -0.04 -22.81 -4.06
C GLU A 27 0.78 -23.68 -5.02
N GLN A 28 1.59 -24.58 -4.47
CA GLN A 28 2.30 -25.59 -5.24
C GLN A 28 1.43 -26.84 -5.33
N THR A 29 1.06 -27.23 -6.54
CA THR A 29 0.30 -28.45 -6.82
C THR A 29 1.08 -29.36 -7.77
N LYS A 30 0.63 -30.60 -7.97
CA LYS A 30 1.16 -31.46 -9.02
C LYS A 30 0.25 -31.37 -10.25
N ALA A 31 0.86 -31.29 -11.42
CA ALA A 31 0.14 -31.31 -12.70
C ALA A 31 -0.73 -32.57 -12.80
N LYS A 32 -2.05 -32.39 -13.00
CA LYS A 32 -3.03 -33.50 -13.04
C LYS A 32 -3.14 -34.18 -14.41
N ARG A 33 -2.64 -33.54 -15.46
CA ARG A 33 -2.73 -34.02 -16.86
C ARG A 33 -1.42 -33.76 -17.59
N ASN A 34 -1.10 -34.62 -18.55
CA ASN A 34 -0.03 -34.38 -19.50
C ASN A 34 -0.44 -33.22 -20.44
N SER A 35 0.53 -32.39 -20.80
CA SER A 35 0.41 -31.39 -21.85
C SER A 35 1.69 -31.39 -22.69
N LYS A 36 1.67 -30.75 -23.87
CA LYS A 36 2.86 -30.63 -24.75
C LYS A 36 4.09 -30.05 -24.03
N LYS A 37 3.91 -29.26 -22.97
CA LYS A 37 4.99 -28.58 -22.23
C LYS A 37 5.23 -29.12 -20.82
N ARG A 38 4.46 -30.11 -20.35
CA ARG A 38 4.48 -30.52 -18.94
C ARG A 38 3.90 -31.91 -18.72
N LEU A 39 4.66 -32.78 -18.05
CA LEU A 39 4.23 -34.11 -17.66
C LEU A 39 3.37 -34.07 -16.39
N THR A 40 2.46 -35.05 -16.27
CA THR A 40 1.68 -35.32 -15.05
C THR A 40 2.63 -35.55 -13.88
N GLY A 41 2.30 -35.00 -12.72
CA GLY A 41 3.12 -35.10 -11.52
C GLY A 41 4.19 -34.02 -11.34
N THR A 42 4.49 -33.23 -12.38
CA THR A 42 5.42 -32.09 -12.29
C THR A 42 4.87 -31.01 -11.34
N PRO A 43 5.70 -30.41 -10.46
CA PRO A 43 5.28 -29.25 -9.67
C PRO A 43 4.73 -28.13 -10.56
N GLU A 44 3.62 -27.54 -10.14
CA GLU A 44 2.93 -26.46 -10.82
C GLU A 44 2.45 -25.45 -9.78
N THR A 45 2.95 -24.22 -9.90
CA THR A 45 2.40 -23.07 -9.19
C THR A 45 1.02 -22.73 -9.75
N LYS A 46 0.03 -22.62 -8.87
CA LYS A 46 -1.32 -22.15 -9.20
C LYS A 46 -1.70 -20.96 -8.34
N ASN A 47 -2.57 -20.11 -8.88
CA ASN A 47 -3.24 -19.12 -8.07
C ASN A 47 -4.13 -19.82 -7.04
N LEU A 48 -4.30 -19.22 -5.87
CA LEU A 48 -5.38 -19.61 -4.97
C LEU A 48 -6.72 -19.29 -5.66
N ASP A 49 -7.64 -20.25 -5.66
CA ASP A 49 -8.96 -20.09 -6.29
C ASP A 49 -9.76 -18.93 -5.69
N SER A 50 -9.54 -18.61 -4.40
CA SER A 50 -10.11 -17.44 -3.74
C SER A 50 -9.24 -17.00 -2.55
N VAL A 51 -9.08 -15.68 -2.39
CA VAL A 51 -8.49 -15.10 -1.17
C VAL A 51 -9.62 -14.81 -0.20
N SER A 52 -9.92 -15.77 0.68
CA SER A 52 -10.89 -15.58 1.76
C SER A 52 -10.32 -14.71 2.88
N GLY A 53 -11.19 -14.17 3.74
CA GLY A 53 -10.74 -13.41 4.91
C GLY A 53 -9.83 -14.20 5.86
N LYS A 54 -10.01 -15.52 5.98
CA LYS A 54 -9.10 -16.39 6.73
C LYS A 54 -7.71 -16.44 6.09
N VAL A 55 -7.64 -16.58 4.77
CA VAL A 55 -6.37 -16.58 4.03
C VAL A 55 -5.70 -15.22 4.18
N TYR A 56 -6.44 -14.12 3.98
CA TYR A 56 -5.91 -12.77 4.08
C TYR A 56 -5.36 -12.47 5.49
N LYS A 57 -6.13 -12.78 6.54
CA LYS A 57 -5.72 -12.65 7.94
C LYS A 57 -4.43 -13.41 8.23
N ARG A 58 -4.34 -14.67 7.78
CA ARG A 58 -3.13 -15.48 7.92
C ARG A 58 -1.93 -14.81 7.26
N TYR A 59 -2.10 -14.23 6.08
CA TYR A 59 -1.02 -13.50 5.40
C TYR A 59 -0.55 -12.28 6.19
N LEU A 60 -1.47 -11.52 6.80
CA LEU A 60 -1.11 -10.40 7.67
C LEU A 60 -0.28 -10.86 8.88
N LEU A 61 -0.75 -11.90 9.58
CA LEU A 61 -0.13 -12.41 10.81
C LEU A 61 1.22 -13.09 10.56
N GLU A 62 1.31 -13.94 9.54
CA GLU A 62 2.50 -14.77 9.31
C GLU A 62 3.57 -14.07 8.46
N ASN A 63 3.20 -13.01 7.73
CA ASN A 63 4.09 -12.43 6.73
C ASN A 63 4.22 -10.91 6.86
N VAL A 64 3.12 -10.16 6.79
CA VAL A 64 3.18 -8.68 6.74
C VAL A 64 3.68 -8.11 8.08
N ILE A 65 3.03 -8.43 9.19
CA ILE A 65 3.40 -7.91 10.50
C ILE A 65 4.84 -8.32 10.88
N PRO A 66 5.26 -9.60 10.76
CA PRO A 66 6.63 -9.99 11.05
C PRO A 66 7.67 -9.26 10.20
N ALA A 67 7.41 -9.07 8.90
CA ALA A 67 8.35 -8.35 8.04
C ALA A 67 8.42 -6.85 8.35
N ASN A 68 7.32 -6.25 8.78
CA ASN A 68 7.33 -4.87 9.26
C ASN A 68 8.23 -4.79 10.50
N LYS A 69 8.01 -5.63 11.50
CA LYS A 69 8.86 -5.68 12.70
C LYS A 69 10.34 -5.89 12.39
N ALA A 70 10.65 -6.73 11.39
CA ALA A 70 12.03 -7.03 11.00
C ALA A 70 12.73 -5.89 10.23
N LYS A 71 11.98 -5.08 9.47
CA LYS A 71 12.54 -4.02 8.61
C LYS A 71 12.38 -2.62 9.19
N TRP A 72 11.50 -2.42 10.16
CA TRP A 72 11.16 -1.10 10.67
C TRP A 72 12.22 -0.55 11.63
N PRO A 73 12.56 0.76 11.56
CA PRO A 73 13.48 1.39 12.50
C PRO A 73 13.08 1.11 13.95
N ILE A 74 13.95 0.44 14.70
CA ILE A 74 13.63 -0.07 16.04
C ILE A 74 13.36 1.06 17.04
N ASN A 75 13.96 2.23 16.83
CA ASN A 75 13.74 3.45 17.60
C ASN A 75 12.34 4.04 17.44
N GLU A 76 11.59 3.63 16.41
CA GLU A 76 10.23 4.10 16.13
C GLU A 76 9.17 3.05 16.46
N LYS A 77 9.54 1.89 17.03
CA LYS A 77 8.60 0.78 17.21
C LYS A 77 7.34 1.12 18.01
N CYS A 78 7.44 2.07 18.94
CA CYS A 78 6.33 2.53 19.78
C CYS A 78 5.46 3.60 19.12
N MET A 79 5.92 4.20 18.01
CA MET A 79 5.16 5.17 17.24
C MET A 79 4.03 4.48 16.47
N PRO A 80 2.91 5.16 16.21
CA PRO A 80 1.83 4.55 15.43
C PRO A 80 2.28 4.20 14.00
N ILE A 81 2.18 2.91 13.68
CA ILE A 81 2.49 2.35 12.35
C ILE A 81 1.18 1.81 11.77
N ILE A 82 0.62 2.51 10.79
CA ILE A 82 -0.71 2.19 10.24
C ILE A 82 -0.58 1.35 9.00
N ILE A 83 -1.03 0.10 9.06
CA ILE A 83 -1.30 -0.75 7.91
C ILE A 83 -2.63 -0.31 7.29
N GLN A 84 -2.60 0.45 6.20
CA GLN A 84 -3.79 0.90 5.49
C GLN A 84 -4.19 -0.09 4.39
N GLN A 85 -5.50 -0.30 4.22
CA GLN A 85 -6.10 -1.13 3.16
C GLN A 85 -7.51 -0.64 2.79
N ASP A 86 -8.09 -1.12 1.69
CA ASP A 86 -9.50 -0.86 1.38
C ASP A 86 -10.46 -1.72 2.23
N ASN A 87 -11.76 -1.44 2.12
CA ASN A 87 -12.82 -2.17 2.84
C ASN A 87 -13.40 -3.36 2.02
N ALA A 88 -12.59 -4.02 1.19
CA ALA A 88 -13.04 -5.20 0.45
C ALA A 88 -13.41 -6.35 1.41
N THR A 89 -14.41 -7.16 1.04
CA THR A 89 -14.97 -8.25 1.88
C THR A 89 -13.93 -9.18 2.52
N PRO A 90 -12.80 -9.55 1.86
CA PRO A 90 -11.78 -10.39 2.49
C PRO A 90 -10.88 -9.67 3.51
N HIS A 91 -10.90 -8.35 3.59
CA HIS A 91 -10.00 -7.61 4.46
C HIS A 91 -10.44 -7.65 5.93
N CYS A 92 -9.45 -7.73 6.82
CA CYS A 92 -9.71 -7.74 8.26
C CYS A 92 -10.16 -6.35 8.72
N LYS A 93 -11.06 -6.30 9.70
CA LYS A 93 -11.44 -5.03 10.33
C LYS A 93 -10.29 -4.47 11.18
N PRO A 94 -10.19 -3.14 11.34
CA PRO A 94 -9.22 -2.49 12.23
C PRO A 94 -9.19 -3.04 13.66
N ASP A 95 -10.35 -3.48 14.17
CA ASP A 95 -10.53 -4.00 15.52
C ASP A 95 -10.32 -5.52 15.64
N ASP A 96 -9.78 -6.19 14.61
CA ASP A 96 -9.50 -7.62 14.67
C ASP A 96 -8.51 -7.94 15.82
N PRO A 97 -8.91 -8.78 16.80
CA PRO A 97 -8.14 -8.94 18.04
C PRO A 97 -6.80 -9.64 17.82
N ASP A 98 -6.70 -10.56 16.87
CA ASP A 98 -5.44 -11.29 16.61
C ASP A 98 -4.44 -10.36 15.92
N ILE A 99 -4.91 -9.52 14.99
CA ILE A 99 -4.09 -8.51 14.32
C ILE A 99 -3.61 -7.47 15.32
N ALA A 100 -4.50 -6.96 16.18
CA ALA A 100 -4.16 -6.00 17.23
C ALA A 100 -3.13 -6.58 18.22
N ALA A 101 -3.30 -7.84 18.64
CA ALA A 101 -2.36 -8.52 19.52
C ALA A 101 -0.97 -8.68 18.85
N ALA A 102 -0.93 -9.17 17.61
CA ALA A 102 0.32 -9.34 16.87
C ALA A 102 1.05 -8.00 16.62
N GLY A 103 0.30 -6.95 16.29
CA GLY A 103 0.81 -5.61 16.05
C GLY A 103 1.31 -4.89 17.29
N ARG A 104 0.82 -5.27 18.49
CA ARG A 104 1.21 -4.69 19.78
C ARG A 104 2.27 -5.50 20.54
N ALA A 105 2.48 -6.77 20.17
CA ALA A 105 3.49 -7.61 20.80
C ALA A 105 4.89 -6.99 20.71
N ASP A 106 5.71 -7.17 21.75
CA ASP A 106 7.10 -6.69 21.87
C ASP A 106 7.27 -5.15 21.91
N GLY A 107 6.21 -4.45 22.30
CA GLY A 107 6.17 -2.98 22.39
C GLY A 107 6.08 -2.29 21.03
N TRP A 108 5.64 -3.03 20.00
CA TRP A 108 5.27 -2.45 18.71
C TRP A 108 3.93 -1.71 18.81
N ASN A 109 3.70 -0.74 17.93
CA ASN A 109 2.44 -0.04 17.81
C ASN A 109 1.94 -0.09 16.35
N ILE A 110 1.82 -1.31 15.83
CA ILE A 110 1.28 -1.57 14.49
C ILE A 110 -0.23 -1.72 14.58
N GLN A 111 -0.95 -0.96 13.76
CA GLN A 111 -2.41 -0.94 13.71
C GLN A 111 -2.91 -1.14 12.28
N LEU A 112 -4.14 -1.58 12.14
CA LEU A 112 -4.80 -1.72 10.84
C LEU A 112 -5.83 -0.60 10.70
N ASP A 113 -5.92 0.00 9.52
CA ASP A 113 -6.93 1.02 9.25
C ASP A 113 -7.45 0.91 7.81
N PHE A 114 -8.65 1.43 7.60
CA PHE A 114 -9.25 1.51 6.28
C PHE A 114 -8.97 2.85 5.61
N GLN A 115 -8.77 2.82 4.29
CA GLN A 115 -8.92 4.03 3.50
C GLN A 115 -10.42 4.42 3.41
N PRO A 116 -10.73 5.69 3.13
CA PRO A 116 -12.11 6.12 2.91
C PRO A 116 -12.80 5.30 1.80
N PRO A 117 -14.11 4.97 1.94
CA PRO A 117 -14.84 4.23 0.91
C PRO A 117 -14.83 4.95 -0.45
N ASN A 118 -14.66 4.19 -1.53
CA ASN A 118 -14.63 4.71 -2.92
C ASN A 118 -13.51 5.74 -3.20
N SER A 119 -12.44 5.73 -2.41
CA SER A 119 -11.29 6.63 -2.56
C SER A 119 -10.02 5.84 -2.85
N SER A 120 -9.86 5.37 -4.09
CA SER A 120 -8.64 4.66 -4.53
C SER A 120 -7.42 5.58 -4.59
N ASP A 121 -7.65 6.88 -4.77
CA ASP A 121 -6.67 7.97 -4.68
C ASP A 121 -6.05 8.13 -3.27
N CYS A 122 -6.75 7.71 -2.21
CA CYS A 122 -6.29 7.75 -0.82
C CYS A 122 -5.32 6.62 -0.43
N ASN A 123 -4.89 5.78 -1.38
CA ASN A 123 -3.98 4.68 -1.14
C ASN A 123 -2.83 4.68 -2.16
N THR A 124 -1.58 4.70 -1.68
CA THR A 124 -0.42 4.75 -2.57
C THR A 124 -0.27 3.51 -3.47
N LEU A 125 -0.85 2.38 -3.07
CA LEU A 125 -0.83 1.16 -3.86
C LEU A 125 -1.55 1.37 -5.19
N ASP A 126 -2.78 1.87 -5.13
CA ASP A 126 -3.62 2.16 -6.29
C ASP A 126 -3.22 3.46 -7.00
N LEU A 127 -2.84 4.49 -6.23
CA LEU A 127 -2.48 5.81 -6.75
C LEU A 127 -1.30 5.78 -7.73
N GLY A 128 -0.37 4.83 -7.58
CA GLY A 128 0.71 4.71 -8.56
C GLY A 128 1.71 3.58 -8.38
N HIS A 129 1.72 2.88 -7.24
CA HIS A 129 2.68 1.79 -7.04
C HIS A 129 2.39 0.61 -7.97
N PHE A 130 1.14 0.15 -8.07
CA PHE A 130 0.76 -0.93 -8.98
C PHE A 130 1.05 -0.57 -10.43
N THR A 131 0.66 0.61 -10.88
CA THR A 131 0.95 1.11 -12.23
C THR A 131 2.46 1.15 -12.49
N SER A 132 3.27 1.55 -11.51
CA SER A 132 4.74 1.62 -11.66
C SER A 132 5.38 0.23 -11.79
N ILE A 133 4.97 -0.74 -10.97
CA ILE A 133 5.45 -2.12 -11.07
C ILE A 133 4.97 -2.75 -12.38
N GLN A 134 3.71 -2.51 -12.75
CA GLN A 134 3.12 -3.07 -13.95
C GLN A 134 3.84 -2.57 -15.21
N ALA A 135 4.20 -1.28 -15.27
CA ALA A 135 4.97 -0.71 -16.38
C ALA A 135 6.36 -1.37 -16.55
N LEU A 136 6.99 -1.78 -15.45
CA LEU A 136 8.24 -2.55 -15.50
C LEU A 136 8.00 -4.01 -15.89
N GLN A 137 6.95 -4.62 -15.35
CA GLN A 137 6.60 -6.01 -15.61
C GLN A 137 6.24 -6.24 -17.08
N TYR A 138 5.58 -5.28 -17.74
CA TYR A 138 5.26 -5.33 -19.16
C TYR A 138 6.47 -5.38 -20.10
N GLN A 139 7.67 -5.10 -19.60
CA GLN A 139 8.90 -5.22 -20.39
C GLN A 139 9.41 -6.68 -20.46
N ALA A 140 8.81 -7.60 -19.70
CA ALA A 140 9.18 -9.00 -19.67
C ALA A 140 8.10 -9.89 -20.30
N ASP A 141 8.50 -10.72 -21.26
CA ASP A 141 7.62 -11.74 -21.83
C ASP A 141 7.37 -12.88 -20.83
N CYS A 142 6.11 -13.05 -20.43
CA CYS A 142 5.70 -14.06 -19.47
C CYS A 142 4.68 -15.01 -20.10
N TYR A 143 4.99 -16.31 -20.13
CA TYR A 143 4.14 -17.34 -20.72
C TYR A 143 3.56 -18.32 -19.69
N ASN A 144 3.90 -18.14 -18.41
CA ASN A 144 3.39 -18.93 -17.30
C ASN A 144 3.50 -18.15 -15.98
N LEU A 145 2.89 -18.70 -14.92
CA LEU A 145 2.81 -18.06 -13.61
C LEU A 145 4.18 -17.88 -12.95
N ASP A 146 5.11 -18.83 -13.12
CA ASP A 146 6.46 -18.73 -12.53
C ASP A 146 7.25 -17.58 -13.17
N GLN A 147 7.17 -17.44 -14.49
CA GLN A 147 7.75 -16.31 -15.22
C GLN A 147 7.11 -14.98 -14.81
N LEU A 148 5.78 -14.94 -14.62
CA LEU A 148 5.09 -13.75 -14.14
C LEU A 148 5.54 -13.37 -12.73
N ILE A 149 5.62 -14.34 -11.80
CA ILE A 149 6.12 -14.12 -10.44
C ILE A 149 7.55 -13.58 -10.49
N TYR A 150 8.42 -14.18 -11.30
CA TYR A 150 9.80 -13.73 -11.47
C TYR A 150 9.87 -12.31 -12.03
N ALA A 151 9.08 -11.98 -13.05
CA ALA A 151 9.01 -10.65 -13.63
C ALA A 151 8.52 -9.61 -12.62
N VAL A 152 7.49 -9.92 -11.82
CA VAL A 152 7.01 -9.05 -10.74
C VAL A 152 8.08 -8.85 -9.66
N LYS A 153 8.81 -9.90 -9.25
CA LYS A 153 9.94 -9.77 -8.31
C LYS A 153 11.02 -8.84 -8.85
N THR A 154 11.37 -9.02 -10.11
CA THR A 154 12.41 -8.25 -10.78
C THR A 154 11.99 -6.79 -10.92
N SER A 155 10.75 -6.55 -11.34
CA SER A 155 10.14 -5.22 -11.44
C SER A 155 10.12 -4.52 -10.10
N TYR A 156 9.71 -5.25 -9.06
CA TYR A 156 9.70 -4.76 -7.69
C TYR A 156 11.11 -4.37 -7.21
N ALA A 157 12.12 -5.23 -7.42
CA ALA A 157 13.50 -4.95 -7.05
C ALA A 157 14.14 -3.82 -7.88
N SER A 158 13.67 -3.60 -9.10
CA SER A 158 14.16 -2.57 -10.02
C SER A 158 13.43 -1.24 -9.88
N LEU A 159 12.35 -1.19 -9.10
CA LEU A 159 11.58 0.04 -8.91
C LEU A 159 12.43 1.06 -8.16
N ALA A 160 12.71 2.18 -8.83
CA ALA A 160 13.53 3.23 -8.25
C ALA A 160 12.84 3.84 -7.01
N PRO A 161 13.52 3.97 -5.85
CA PRO A 161 12.96 4.57 -4.64
C PRO A 161 12.34 5.96 -4.87
N VAL A 162 12.92 6.74 -5.79
CA VAL A 162 12.42 8.06 -6.17
C VAL A 162 10.97 8.05 -6.70
N LYS A 163 10.53 6.93 -7.31
CA LYS A 163 9.14 6.77 -7.77
C LYS A 163 8.18 6.63 -6.59
N LEU A 164 8.61 5.92 -5.56
CA LEU A 164 7.84 5.72 -4.33
C LEU A 164 7.69 7.05 -3.58
N ASP A 165 8.78 7.82 -3.44
CA ASP A 165 8.71 9.17 -2.87
C ASP A 165 7.74 10.07 -3.63
N ASN A 166 7.76 10.01 -4.97
CA ASN A 166 6.83 10.77 -5.81
C ASN A 166 5.35 10.39 -5.54
N ILE A 167 5.05 9.11 -5.32
CA ILE A 167 3.69 8.64 -5.02
C ILE A 167 3.23 9.15 -3.64
N PHE A 168 4.12 9.21 -2.65
CA PHE A 168 3.77 9.75 -1.33
C PHE A 168 3.55 11.26 -1.33
N ILE A 169 4.35 11.99 -2.09
CA ILE A 169 4.12 13.42 -2.35
C ILE A 169 2.79 13.63 -3.08
N MET A 170 2.46 12.73 -4.02
CA MET A 170 1.18 12.74 -4.72
C MET A 170 -0.01 12.49 -3.77
N LEU A 171 0.11 11.53 -2.85
CA LEU A 171 -0.93 11.23 -1.84
C LEU A 171 -1.22 12.45 -0.95
N GLN A 172 -0.20 13.18 -0.52
CA GLN A 172 -0.41 14.40 0.26
C GLN A 172 -1.14 15.49 -0.53
N LYS A 173 -0.90 15.59 -1.84
CA LYS A 173 -1.67 16.49 -2.71
C LYS A 173 -3.09 16.02 -2.94
N VAL A 174 -3.34 14.71 -3.01
CA VAL A 174 -4.69 14.14 -2.98
C VAL A 174 -5.43 14.60 -1.73
N PHE A 175 -4.83 14.42 -0.54
CA PHE A 175 -5.46 14.84 0.71
C PHE A 175 -5.73 16.34 0.75
N GLU A 176 -4.77 17.19 0.35
CA GLU A 176 -5.00 18.63 0.28
C GLU A 176 -6.14 19.01 -0.68
N CYS A 177 -6.22 18.35 -1.84
CA CYS A 177 -7.31 18.57 -2.80
C CYS A 177 -8.67 18.14 -2.25
N MET A 178 -8.75 16.98 -1.60
CA MET A 178 -9.99 16.52 -0.94
C MET A 178 -10.44 17.48 0.16
N LEU A 179 -9.50 17.98 0.97
CA LEU A 179 -9.77 18.97 2.00
C LEU A 179 -10.37 20.25 1.41
N ARG A 180 -9.81 20.75 0.29
CA ARG A 180 -10.35 21.91 -0.45
C ARG A 180 -11.72 21.65 -1.07
N ALA A 181 -11.98 20.41 -1.47
CA ALA A 181 -13.24 19.99 -2.09
C ALA A 181 -14.31 19.56 -1.06
N GLY A 182 -14.08 19.81 0.24
CA GLY A 182 -15.04 19.44 1.29
C GLY A 182 -15.25 17.94 1.44
N GLY A 183 -14.25 17.13 1.11
CA GLY A 183 -14.31 15.66 1.15
C GLY A 183 -14.75 15.00 -0.15
N SER A 184 -15.05 15.76 -1.20
CA SER A 184 -15.33 15.22 -2.54
C SER A 184 -14.09 14.57 -3.17
N ASN A 185 -14.30 13.54 -3.98
CA ASN A 185 -13.29 12.93 -4.85
C ASN A 185 -13.18 13.62 -6.22
N GLU A 186 -13.96 14.68 -6.45
CA GLU A 186 -13.94 15.47 -7.69
C GLU A 186 -12.96 16.63 -7.58
N TYR A 187 -11.72 16.40 -7.99
CA TYR A 187 -10.70 17.44 -8.03
C TYR A 187 -9.67 17.20 -9.13
N LYS A 188 -8.94 18.25 -9.49
CA LYS A 188 -7.80 18.17 -10.42
C LYS A 188 -6.51 18.14 -9.63
N LEU A 189 -5.76 17.06 -9.74
CA LEU A 189 -4.50 16.91 -9.03
C LEU A 189 -3.43 17.85 -9.63
N PRO A 190 -2.83 18.75 -8.83
CA PRO A 190 -1.85 19.70 -9.33
C PRO A 190 -0.50 19.03 -9.58
N HIS A 191 0.16 19.42 -10.69
CA HIS A 191 1.52 18.98 -11.00
C HIS A 191 2.55 19.90 -10.35
N ILE A 192 3.18 19.47 -9.25
CA ILE A 192 4.11 20.33 -8.49
C ILE A 192 5.56 20.30 -9.01
N GLY A 193 5.87 19.43 -9.98
CA GLY A 193 7.20 19.38 -10.60
C GLY A 193 8.29 18.78 -9.70
N ASN A 194 8.02 17.62 -9.10
CA ASN A 194 8.92 16.94 -8.16
C ASN A 194 10.38 16.88 -8.64
N ASP A 195 10.61 16.55 -9.92
CA ASP A 195 11.96 16.41 -10.47
C ASP A 195 12.70 17.75 -10.56
N LYS A 196 11.98 18.86 -10.79
CA LYS A 196 12.57 20.20 -10.75
C LYS A 196 12.95 20.57 -9.32
N LEU A 197 12.03 20.36 -8.36
CA LEU A 197 12.26 20.66 -6.95
C LEU A 197 13.41 19.82 -6.36
N ARG A 198 13.47 18.54 -6.70
CA ARG A 198 14.52 17.62 -6.24
C ARG A 198 15.90 18.03 -6.77
N ARG A 199 16.02 18.39 -8.06
CA ARG A 199 17.28 18.90 -8.64
C ARG A 199 17.78 20.18 -7.97
N GLN A 200 16.87 20.98 -7.41
CA GLN A 200 17.20 22.20 -6.68
C GLN A 200 17.45 21.97 -5.19
N GLY A 201 17.29 20.74 -4.68
CA GLY A 201 17.34 20.45 -3.24
C GLY A 201 16.18 21.06 -2.45
N LYS A 202 15.06 21.37 -3.11
CA LYS A 202 13.90 22.09 -2.55
C LYS A 202 12.64 21.25 -2.40
N LEU A 203 12.68 19.96 -2.77
CA LEU A 203 11.53 19.08 -2.55
C LEU A 203 11.48 18.73 -1.06
N PRO A 204 10.45 19.17 -0.31
CA PRO A 204 10.35 18.82 1.09
C PRO A 204 10.00 17.34 1.25
N GLN A 205 10.33 16.77 2.40
CA GLN A 205 9.99 15.39 2.74
C GLN A 205 8.48 15.22 2.95
N SER A 206 7.84 16.20 3.59
CA SER A 206 6.39 16.31 3.74
C SER A 206 5.95 17.69 3.24
N LEU A 207 4.83 17.74 2.52
CA LEU A 207 4.26 18.96 1.98
C LEU A 207 3.46 19.67 3.08
N PRO A 208 3.67 20.99 3.27
CA PRO A 208 2.82 21.75 4.17
C PRO A 208 1.39 21.77 3.61
N CYS A 209 0.42 21.55 4.49
CA CYS A 209 -0.98 21.82 4.18
C CYS A 209 -1.23 23.32 4.25
N ASP A 210 -1.94 23.87 3.26
CA ASP A 210 -2.35 25.26 3.27
C ASP A 210 -3.27 25.56 4.47
N LEU A 211 -2.95 26.63 5.22
CA LEU A 211 -3.66 26.93 6.47
C LEU A 211 -5.14 27.25 6.24
N GLN A 212 -5.48 27.89 5.12
CA GLN A 212 -6.87 28.20 4.81
C GLN A 212 -7.65 26.92 4.46
N THR A 213 -7.03 26.03 3.69
CA THR A 213 -7.55 24.69 3.41
C THR A 213 -7.82 23.94 4.71
N PHE A 214 -6.84 23.88 5.62
CA PHE A 214 -7.01 23.22 6.92
C PHE A 214 -8.17 23.82 7.73
N ARG A 215 -8.22 25.14 7.86
CA ARG A 215 -9.29 25.84 8.60
C ARG A 215 -10.66 25.59 8.01
N TYR A 216 -10.77 25.64 6.68
CA TYR A 216 -12.00 25.35 5.96
C TYR A 216 -12.48 23.92 6.27
N SER A 217 -11.61 22.93 6.14
CA SER A 217 -11.99 21.54 6.39
C SER A 217 -12.37 21.28 7.85
N VAL A 218 -11.70 21.93 8.81
CA VAL A 218 -12.08 21.88 10.22
C VAL A 218 -13.47 22.47 10.44
N ALA A 219 -13.79 23.60 9.80
CA ALA A 219 -15.12 24.20 9.86
C ALA A 219 -16.20 23.26 9.29
N VAL A 220 -15.97 22.67 8.11
CA VAL A 220 -16.88 21.69 7.48
C VAL A 220 -17.14 20.49 8.41
N LEU A 221 -16.11 19.98 9.10
CA LEU A 221 -16.26 18.89 10.07
C LEU A 221 -17.08 19.31 11.30
N HIS A 222 -16.91 20.54 11.79
CA HIS A 222 -17.64 21.06 12.94
C HIS A 222 -19.11 21.40 12.64
N GLU A 223 -19.41 21.83 11.42
CA GLU A 223 -20.79 22.13 10.99
C GLU A 223 -21.66 20.87 10.87
N GLY A 224 -21.03 19.68 10.85
CA GLY A 224 -21.70 18.40 10.66
C GLY A 224 -22.06 18.20 9.19
N ILE A 225 -21.38 17.28 8.52
CA ILE A 225 -21.74 16.92 7.15
C ILE A 225 -23.03 16.11 7.21
N VAL A 226 -24.16 16.72 6.82
CA VAL A 226 -25.37 15.98 6.45
C VAL A 226 -25.09 15.34 5.10
N ILE A 227 -24.51 14.15 5.10
CA ILE A 227 -24.47 13.31 3.90
C ILE A 227 -25.89 12.78 3.73
N ASN A 228 -26.68 13.44 2.87
CA ASN A 228 -27.91 12.84 2.36
C ASN A 228 -27.48 11.69 1.45
N VAL A 229 -27.51 10.47 2.00
CA VAL A 229 -27.37 9.22 1.25
C VAL A 229 -28.70 8.90 0.58
#